data_AF-A0A7G5GU29-F1
#
_entry.id   AF-A0A7G5GU29-F1
#
_cell.length_a   1.000
_cell.length_b   1.000
_cell.length_c   1.000
_cell.angle_alpha   90.00
_cell.angle_beta   90.00
_cell.angle_gamma   90.00
#
_symmetry.space_group_name_H-M   'P 1'
#
loop_
_entity.id
_entity.type
_entity.pdbx_description
1 polymer ?
#
loop_
_entity_poly.entity_id
_entity_poly.type
_entity_poly.pdbx_seq_one_letter_code
_entity_poly.pdbx_strand_id
1 'polypeptide(L)'
;MNWLRLITLLLGLLYSQQTDAQYRILYRSQDLSIRPDLPDTADQITAIESRGALSKYLIVRYAHAKRQLLLKTSIWGFIDSRQAVWRSYKKELFLLLKYNSSWVEYAIERPIGTRLSAMYPAIMYSRTLDSKIKSNWGDAMKDVPPGFVVH
;
A
#
# COMPACT_ATOMS: atom_id res chain seq x y z
N MET A 1 11.68 -37.29 -29.15
CA MET A 1 12.10 -36.72 -27.84
C MET A 1 12.20 -35.21 -28.03
N ASN A 2 11.18 -34.47 -27.60
CA ASN A 2 10.93 -33.09 -28.07
C ASN A 2 11.83 -32.07 -27.35
N TRP A 3 13.08 -31.99 -27.79
CA TRP A 3 14.08 -31.04 -27.29
C TRP A 3 13.60 -29.58 -27.37
N LEU A 4 12.79 -29.26 -28.40
CA LEU A 4 12.13 -27.96 -28.56
C LEU A 4 11.16 -27.61 -27.43
N ARG A 5 10.48 -28.59 -26.82
CA ARG A 5 9.59 -28.37 -25.66
C ARG A 5 10.37 -28.12 -24.38
N LEU A 6 11.53 -28.77 -24.25
CA LEU A 6 12.46 -28.57 -23.12
C LEU A 6 13.10 -27.18 -23.16
N ILE A 7 13.50 -26.71 -24.35
CA ILE A 7 14.04 -25.35 -24.53
C ILE A 7 12.96 -24.29 -24.25
N THR A 8 11.72 -24.48 -24.73
CA THR A 8 10.64 -23.52 -24.44
C THR A 8 10.23 -23.49 -22.97
N LEU A 9 10.25 -24.63 -22.27
CA LEU A 9 10.06 -24.68 -20.81
C LEU A 9 11.20 -24.00 -20.05
N LEU A 10 12.46 -24.18 -20.47
CA LEU A 10 13.61 -23.50 -19.86
C LEU A 10 13.60 -21.98 -20.13
N LEU A 11 13.21 -21.55 -21.34
CA LEU A 11 13.02 -20.13 -21.64
C LEU A 11 11.86 -19.53 -20.84
N GLY A 12 10.77 -20.27 -20.62
CA GLY A 12 9.67 -19.85 -19.74
C GLY A 12 10.09 -19.71 -18.27
N LEU A 13 10.95 -20.60 -17.78
CA LEU A 13 11.54 -20.53 -16.42
C LEU A 13 12.56 -19.40 -16.28
N LEU A 14 13.30 -19.07 -17.36
CA LEU A 14 14.23 -17.93 -17.39
C LEU A 14 13.51 -16.58 -17.57
N TYR A 15 12.30 -16.57 -18.17
CA TYR A 15 11.41 -15.40 -18.24
C TYR A 15 10.61 -15.16 -16.96
N SER A 16 10.62 -16.09 -16.00
CA SER A 16 10.28 -15.82 -14.60
C SER A 16 11.40 -15.01 -13.92
N GLN A 17 11.99 -14.06 -14.65
CA GLN A 17 12.87 -13.07 -14.08
C GLN A 17 12.12 -12.41 -12.93
N GLN A 18 12.83 -12.39 -11.81
CA GLN A 18 12.65 -11.51 -10.67
C GLN A 18 11.56 -10.48 -10.92
N THR A 19 10.42 -10.67 -10.27
CA THR A 19 9.57 -9.53 -9.92
C THR A 19 10.48 -8.57 -9.15
N ASP A 20 11.02 -7.57 -9.86
CA ASP A 20 11.79 -6.47 -9.29
C ASP A 20 10.84 -5.76 -8.31
N ALA A 21 10.90 -6.19 -7.06
CA ALA A 21 10.11 -5.62 -6.00
C ALA A 21 10.70 -4.23 -5.73
N GLN A 22 10.17 -3.23 -6.42
CA GLN A 22 10.47 -1.83 -6.17
C GLN A 22 9.30 -1.21 -5.42
N TYR A 23 9.37 -1.29 -4.10
CA TYR A 23 8.49 -0.54 -3.22
C TYR A 23 9.08 0.87 -3.03
N ARG A 24 8.21 1.89 -3.03
CA ARG A 24 8.60 3.27 -2.72
C ARG A 24 7.96 3.70 -1.42
N ILE A 25 8.76 4.09 -0.42
CA ILE A 25 8.24 4.73 0.80
C ILE A 25 7.77 6.13 0.47
N LEU A 26 6.62 6.50 1.03
CA LEU A 26 6.06 7.83 1.01
C LEU A 26 6.15 8.39 2.43
N TYR A 27 6.92 9.46 2.61
CA TYR A 27 7.05 10.12 3.91
C TYR A 27 5.89 11.10 4.13
N ARG A 28 5.36 11.65 3.04
CA ARG A 28 4.24 12.59 3.03
C ARG A 28 3.24 12.23 1.93
N SER A 29 2.00 12.69 2.07
CA SER A 29 0.96 12.50 1.05
C SER A 29 1.31 13.17 -0.29
N GLN A 30 2.02 14.30 -0.25
CA GLN A 30 2.45 15.04 -1.44
C GLN A 30 3.45 14.24 -2.29
N ASP A 31 4.12 13.25 -1.71
CA ASP A 31 5.08 12.40 -2.43
C ASP A 31 4.39 11.56 -3.53
N LEU A 32 3.06 11.39 -3.47
CA LEU A 32 2.27 10.72 -4.51
C LEU A 32 2.29 11.44 -5.86
N SER A 33 2.37 12.77 -5.85
CA SER A 33 2.35 13.58 -7.08
C SER A 33 3.72 13.63 -7.76
N ILE A 34 4.78 13.20 -7.08
CA ILE A 34 6.15 13.22 -7.59
C ILE A 34 6.35 11.95 -8.41
N ARG A 35 6.45 12.08 -9.73
CA ARG A 35 6.85 11.00 -10.64
C ARG A 35 8.36 10.77 -10.49
N PRO A 36 8.85 9.55 -10.24
CA PRO A 36 10.26 9.34 -10.00
C PRO A 36 11.03 9.18 -11.32
N ASP A 37 11.83 10.19 -11.68
CA ASP A 37 12.95 10.06 -12.64
C ASP A 37 14.24 9.64 -11.91
N LEU A 38 14.18 8.66 -10.99
CA LEU A 38 15.34 8.24 -10.21
C LEU A 38 15.55 6.73 -10.24
N PRO A 39 16.55 6.25 -10.98
CA PRO A 39 17.27 5.04 -10.64
C PRO A 39 18.47 5.43 -9.76
N ASP A 40 18.46 5.06 -8.48
CA ASP A 40 19.73 4.77 -7.83
C ASP A 40 19.59 3.69 -6.76
N THR A 41 20.46 2.71 -6.87
CA THR A 41 20.12 1.29 -6.67
C THR A 41 20.73 0.74 -5.38
N ALA A 42 20.65 1.50 -4.29
CA ALA A 42 21.32 1.13 -3.03
C ALA A 42 20.36 0.58 -1.95
N ASP A 43 19.10 1.02 -1.90
CA ASP A 43 18.14 0.61 -0.87
C ASP A 43 16.76 0.29 -1.47
N GLN A 44 16.73 -0.62 -2.46
CA GLN A 44 15.46 -1.14 -2.99
C GLN A 44 14.70 -1.90 -1.91
N ILE A 45 13.46 -1.50 -1.66
CA ILE A 45 12.58 -2.13 -0.66
C ILE A 45 11.81 -3.24 -1.33
N THR A 46 11.83 -4.43 -0.72
CA THR A 46 11.15 -5.63 -1.20
C THR A 46 9.84 -5.93 -0.49
N ALA A 47 9.65 -5.44 0.73
CA ALA A 47 8.40 -5.58 1.46
C ALA A 47 8.29 -4.60 2.64
N ILE A 48 7.07 -4.26 3.02
CA ILE A 48 6.75 -3.58 4.28
C ILE A 48 5.70 -4.38 5.02
N GLU A 49 6.02 -4.79 6.25
CA GLU A 49 5.15 -5.59 7.10
C GLU A 49 4.69 -4.78 8.31
N SER A 50 3.36 -4.72 8.51
CA SER A 50 2.79 -4.22 9.75
C SER A 50 2.82 -5.30 10.81
N ARG A 51 3.43 -5.03 11.97
CA ARG A 51 3.42 -5.93 13.14
C ARG A 51 2.09 -5.86 13.93
N GLY A 52 0.98 -5.61 13.24
CA GLY A 52 -0.34 -5.49 13.83
C GLY A 52 -0.64 -4.14 14.49
N ALA A 53 -1.88 -4.03 15.00
CA ALA A 53 -2.49 -2.79 15.48
C ALA A 53 -1.89 -2.26 16.79
N LEU A 54 -1.02 -2.98 17.50
CA LEU A 54 -0.37 -2.48 18.73
C LEU A 54 1.08 -2.06 18.52
N SER A 55 1.68 -2.45 17.39
CA SER A 55 3.07 -2.09 17.10
C SER A 55 3.20 -0.62 16.70
N LYS A 56 4.21 0.05 17.26
CA LYS A 56 4.65 1.41 16.87
C LYS A 56 5.47 1.42 15.58
N TYR A 57 5.99 0.26 15.17
CA TYR A 57 6.93 0.12 14.08
C TYR A 57 6.37 -0.73 12.93
N LEU A 58 6.88 -0.46 11.74
CA LEU A 58 6.82 -1.34 10.57
C LEU A 58 8.18 -1.97 10.34
N ILE A 59 8.18 -3.18 9.79
CA ILE A 59 9.39 -3.84 9.32
C ILE A 59 9.50 -3.54 7.82
N VAL A 60 10.55 -2.83 7.43
CA VAL A 60 10.91 -2.61 6.03
C VAL A 60 12.00 -3.60 5.66
N ARG A 61 11.77 -4.38 4.61
CA ARG A 61 12.73 -5.33 4.06
C ARG A 61 13.34 -4.75 2.80
N TYR A 62 14.65 -4.83 2.66
CA TYR A 62 15.39 -4.38 1.49
C TYR A 62 15.89 -5.57 0.65
N ALA A 63 16.28 -5.32 -0.60
CA ALA A 63 16.74 -6.32 -1.56
C ALA A 63 17.93 -7.15 -1.03
N HIS A 64 18.83 -6.54 -0.27
CA HIS A 64 19.98 -7.21 0.34
C HIS A 64 19.67 -7.92 1.67
N ALA A 65 18.43 -8.37 1.88
CA ALA A 65 17.93 -9.00 3.11
C ALA A 65 18.04 -8.16 4.40
N LYS A 66 18.53 -6.92 4.32
CA LYS A 66 18.52 -5.93 5.40
C LYS A 66 17.08 -5.67 5.83
N ARG A 67 16.87 -5.62 7.15
CA ARG A 67 15.59 -5.27 7.76
C ARG A 67 15.78 -4.04 8.61
N GLN A 68 14.86 -3.08 8.47
CA GLN A 68 14.85 -1.88 9.29
C GLN A 68 13.50 -1.71 9.95
N LEU A 69 13.52 -1.27 11.20
CA LEU A 69 12.33 -0.83 11.90
C LEU A 69 12.14 0.66 11.64
N LEU A 70 11.04 1.03 10.99
CA LEU A 70 10.62 2.41 10.83
C LEU A 70 9.42 2.71 11.70
N LEU A 71 9.35 3.93 12.24
CA LEU A 71 8.19 4.37 13.02
C LEU A 71 7.00 4.52 12.07
N LYS A 72 5.83 4.01 12.48
CA LYS A 72 4.58 4.21 11.71
C LYS A 72 4.23 5.68 11.52
N THR A 73 4.68 6.55 12.43
CA THR A 73 4.46 8.01 12.38
C THR A 73 5.44 8.74 11.48
N SER A 74 6.58 8.14 11.13
CA SER A 74 7.56 8.77 10.24
C SER A 74 7.26 8.53 8.77
N ILE A 75 6.30 7.66 8.45
CA ILE A 75 5.89 7.38 7.08
C ILE A 75 4.40 7.67 6.90
N TRP A 76 4.05 8.19 5.73
CA TRP A 76 2.66 8.33 5.33
C TRP A 76 2.14 7.00 4.73
N GLY A 77 2.95 6.34 3.91
CA GLY A 77 2.54 5.15 3.18
C GLY A 77 3.66 4.54 2.34
N PHE A 78 3.29 3.69 1.40
CA PHE A 78 4.20 3.15 0.39
C PHE A 78 3.45 2.77 -0.89
N ILE A 79 4.20 2.67 -1.98
CA ILE A 79 3.75 2.09 -3.25
C ILE A 79 4.36 0.69 -3.34
N ASP A 80 3.57 -0.33 -3.65
CA ASP A 80 4.07 -1.69 -3.83
C ASP A 80 4.52 -1.99 -5.26
N SER A 81 5.03 -3.21 -5.48
CA SER A 81 5.50 -3.66 -6.80
C SER A 81 4.41 -3.69 -7.88
N ARG A 82 3.13 -3.64 -7.50
CA ARG A 82 1.98 -3.55 -8.41
C ARG A 82 1.52 -2.11 -8.61
N GLN A 83 2.31 -1.13 -8.17
CA GLN A 83 1.95 0.29 -8.17
C GLN A 83 0.72 0.62 -7.30
N ALA A 84 0.33 -0.28 -6.38
CA ALA A 84 -0.76 0.01 -5.45
C ALA A 84 -0.26 0.88 -4.30
N VAL A 85 -1.06 1.89 -3.96
CA VAL A 85 -0.73 2.86 -2.91
C VAL A 85 -1.33 2.40 -1.58
N TRP A 86 -0.50 2.25 -0.57
CA TRP A 86 -0.88 1.85 0.77
C TRP A 86 -0.62 2.97 1.76
N ARG A 87 -1.63 3.39 2.52
CA ARG A 87 -1.54 4.40 3.58
C ARG A 87 -1.38 3.75 4.95
N SER A 88 -0.42 4.20 5.73
CA SER A 88 -0.28 3.85 7.15
C SER A 88 -1.13 4.80 7.99
N TYR A 89 -2.13 4.27 8.71
CA TYR A 89 -2.99 5.10 9.55
C TYR A 89 -3.45 4.35 10.80
N LYS A 90 -3.42 5.02 11.97
CA LYS A 90 -3.87 4.47 13.27
C LYS A 90 -3.49 3.00 13.50
N LYS A 91 -2.27 2.64 13.09
CA LYS A 91 -1.62 1.33 13.27
C LYS A 91 -2.07 0.22 12.31
N GLU A 92 -2.85 0.55 11.29
CA GLU A 92 -3.25 -0.33 10.18
C GLU A 92 -2.70 0.18 8.83
N LEU A 93 -2.75 -0.67 7.81
CA LEU A 93 -2.45 -0.32 6.42
C LEU A 93 -3.75 -0.32 5.63
N PHE A 94 -3.92 0.72 4.82
CA PHE A 94 -5.12 0.97 4.03
C PHE A 94 -4.73 1.08 2.56
N LEU A 95 -5.25 0.18 1.73
CA LEU A 95 -5.08 0.25 0.28
C LEU A 95 -5.91 1.42 -0.24
N LEU A 96 -5.29 2.37 -0.94
CA LEU A 96 -5.98 3.46 -1.62
C LEU A 96 -6.63 2.92 -2.89
N LEU A 97 -7.95 3.00 -2.98
CA LEU A 97 -8.72 2.53 -4.13
C LEU A 97 -9.05 3.66 -5.09
N LYS A 98 -9.42 4.84 -4.56
CA LYS A 98 -9.78 6.02 -5.35
C LYS A 98 -9.33 7.29 -4.64
N TYR A 99 -8.92 8.28 -5.42
CA TYR A 99 -8.62 9.62 -4.96
C TYR A 99 -8.89 10.62 -6.09
N ASN A 100 -9.62 11.69 -5.79
CA ASN A 100 -9.99 12.71 -6.78
C ASN A 100 -9.87 14.14 -6.24
N SER A 101 -8.94 14.34 -5.31
CA SER A 101 -8.69 15.62 -4.61
C SER A 101 -9.76 16.05 -3.60
N SER A 102 -11.01 15.59 -3.72
CA SER A 102 -12.12 15.95 -2.83
C SER A 102 -12.40 14.93 -1.72
N TRP A 103 -12.05 13.67 -1.98
CA TRP A 103 -12.19 12.54 -1.07
C TRP A 103 -11.26 11.38 -1.45
N VAL A 104 -11.12 10.41 -0.54
CA VAL A 104 -10.32 9.21 -0.72
C VAL A 104 -11.12 7.97 -0.28
N GLU A 105 -11.07 6.92 -1.11
CA GLU A 105 -11.57 5.59 -0.80
C GLU A 105 -10.41 4.68 -0.41
N TYR A 106 -10.59 3.89 0.64
CA TYR A 106 -9.63 2.86 1.02
C TYR A 106 -10.29 1.50 1.23
N ALA A 107 -9.51 0.44 1.05
CA ALA A 107 -9.80 -0.90 1.56
C ALA A 107 -8.86 -1.25 2.70
N ILE A 108 -9.39 -1.97 3.69
CA ILE A 108 -8.61 -2.68 4.70
C ILE A 108 -9.11 -4.11 4.83
N GLU A 109 -8.18 -5.06 4.89
CA GLU A 109 -8.52 -6.44 5.23
C GLU A 109 -8.68 -6.57 6.74
N ARG A 110 -9.87 -6.94 7.20
CA ARG A 110 -10.13 -7.19 8.62
C ARG A 110 -10.65 -8.61 8.87
N PRO A 111 -10.18 -9.28 9.93
CA PRO A 111 -10.78 -10.53 10.36
C PRO A 111 -12.16 -10.27 10.98
N ILE A 112 -13.17 -11.03 10.59
CA ILE A 112 -14.49 -11.01 11.23
C ILE A 112 -14.46 -11.96 12.45
N GLY A 113 -15.02 -11.50 13.57
CA GLY A 113 -14.89 -12.07 14.91
C GLY A 113 -15.62 -13.39 15.18
N THR A 114 -15.48 -14.41 14.32
CA THR A 114 -15.91 -15.79 14.61
C THR A 114 -14.88 -16.81 14.12
N ARG A 115 -14.73 -17.89 14.89
CA ARG A 115 -13.73 -18.96 14.72
C ARG A 115 -13.71 -19.46 13.27
N LEU A 116 -12.53 -19.36 12.63
CA LEU A 116 -12.25 -19.46 11.18
C LEU A 116 -12.47 -18.12 10.45
N SER A 117 -11.66 -17.11 10.80
CA SER A 117 -11.76 -15.73 10.32
C SER A 117 -11.72 -15.61 8.81
N ALA A 118 -12.88 -15.50 8.17
CA ALA A 118 -12.98 -14.95 6.83
C ALA A 118 -12.48 -13.50 6.85
N MET A 119 -11.56 -13.17 5.94
CA MET A 119 -11.13 -11.80 5.69
C MET A 119 -12.09 -11.18 4.70
N TYR A 120 -12.66 -10.03 5.04
CA TYR A 120 -13.40 -9.21 4.08
C TYR A 120 -12.76 -7.84 3.95
N PRO A 121 -12.66 -7.30 2.73
CA PRO A 121 -12.27 -5.93 2.52
C PRO A 121 -13.38 -5.02 3.06
N ALA A 122 -13.04 -4.19 4.05
CA ALA A 122 -13.92 -3.12 4.53
C ALA A 122 -13.55 -1.82 3.80
N ILE A 123 -14.55 -1.19 3.19
CA ILE A 123 -14.38 0.11 2.54
C ILE A 123 -14.40 1.22 3.60
N MET A 124 -13.46 2.14 3.48
CA MET A 124 -13.25 3.26 4.39
C MET A 124 -13.05 4.55 3.59
N TYR A 125 -13.30 5.68 4.22
CA TYR A 125 -13.34 6.99 3.56
C TYR A 125 -12.55 8.03 4.33
N SER A 126 -11.98 9.00 3.61
CA SER A 126 -11.47 10.22 4.21
C SER A 126 -11.67 11.40 3.26
N ARG A 127 -11.71 12.62 3.79
CA ARG A 127 -11.89 13.86 3.03
C ARG A 127 -10.68 14.19 2.16
N THR A 128 -9.49 14.01 2.72
CA THR A 128 -8.20 14.21 2.06
C THR A 128 -7.27 13.05 2.42
N LEU A 129 -6.14 12.95 1.71
CA LEU A 129 -5.09 11.97 1.97
C LEU A 129 -4.50 12.04 3.38
N ASP A 130 -4.67 13.15 4.10
CA ASP A 130 -4.15 13.35 5.47
C ASP A 130 -5.23 13.41 6.54
N SER A 131 -6.49 13.57 6.14
CA SER A 131 -7.62 13.57 7.06
C SER A 131 -7.85 12.20 7.73
N LYS A 132 -8.67 12.20 8.80
CA LYS A 132 -9.02 10.99 9.54
C LYS A 132 -9.77 10.01 8.65
N ILE A 133 -9.37 8.74 8.67
CA ILE A 133 -10.11 7.66 8.01
C ILE A 133 -11.32 7.27 8.86
N LYS A 134 -12.46 7.10 8.21
CA LYS A 134 -13.77 6.77 8.78
C LYS A 134 -14.38 5.59 8.04
N SER A 135 -15.19 4.79 8.74
CA SER A 135 -15.94 3.67 8.14
C SER A 135 -17.23 4.10 7.44
N ASN A 136 -17.62 5.37 7.59
CA ASN A 136 -18.85 5.93 7.03
C ASN A 136 -18.52 7.18 6.21
N TRP A 137 -19.10 7.27 5.01
CA TRP A 137 -19.01 8.43 4.13
C TRP A 137 -19.50 9.73 4.80
N GLY A 138 -20.69 9.72 5.40
CA GLY A 138 -21.28 10.90 6.03
C GLY A 138 -20.38 11.48 7.13
N ASP A 139 -19.72 10.61 7.90
CA ASP A 139 -18.76 11.03 8.91
C ASP A 139 -17.45 11.58 8.31
N ALA A 140 -16.99 11.01 7.18
CA ALA A 140 -15.82 11.49 6.47
C ALA A 140 -16.05 12.87 5.81
N MET A 141 -17.31 13.14 5.42
CA MET A 141 -17.71 14.34 4.69
C MET A 141 -18.47 15.36 5.55
N LYS A 142 -18.57 15.15 6.86
CA LYS A 142 -19.35 16.02 7.76
C LYS A 142 -18.95 17.49 7.69
N ASP A 143 -17.67 17.77 7.46
CA ASP A 143 -17.12 19.13 7.40
C ASP A 143 -17.20 19.74 5.98
N VAL A 144 -17.87 19.09 5.03
CA VAL A 144 -18.14 19.63 3.69
C VAL A 144 -19.28 20.66 3.79
N PRO A 145 -19.07 21.93 3.39
CA PRO A 145 -20.13 22.91 3.34
C PRO A 145 -21.27 22.45 2.40
N PRO A 146 -22.54 22.75 2.73
CA PRO A 146 -23.66 22.49 1.82
C PRO A 146 -23.42 23.19 0.46
N GLY A 147 -23.55 22.45 -0.64
CA GLY A 147 -23.38 22.96 -2.01
C GLY A 147 -22.03 22.65 -2.68
N PHE A 148 -21.06 22.07 -1.98
CA PHE A 148 -19.89 21.49 -2.63
C PHE A 148 -20.24 20.13 -3.24
N VAL A 149 -20.15 20.01 -4.57
CA VAL A 149 -20.26 18.71 -5.24
C VAL A 149 -18.96 17.95 -5.02
N VAL A 150 -19.07 16.84 -4.31
CA VAL A 150 -17.99 15.85 -4.18
C VAL A 150 -18.05 14.99 -5.44
N HIS A 151 -17.42 15.48 -6.52
CA HIS A 151 -17.11 14.68 -7.73
C HIS A 151 -16.20 13.34 -7.58
#